data_AF-A0A651DR88-F1
#
_entry.id   AF-A0A651DR88-F1
#
_cell.length_a   1.000
_cell.length_b   1.000
_cell.length_c   1.000
_cell.angle_alpha   90.00
_cell.angle_beta   90.00
_cell.angle_gamma   90.00
#
_symmetry.space_group_name_H-M   'P 1'
#
loop_
_entity.id
_entity.type
_entity.pdbx_description
1 polymer ?
#
loop_
_entity_poly.entity_id
_entity_poly.type
_entity_poly.pdbx_seq_one_letter_code
_entity_poly.pdbx_strand_id
1 'polypeptide(L)'
;LPEAANATGEQFKQRWQTQGKDWAEELRAVMIDHRNIGHNWQFSAEQQDLLRQYNTANHLLVQCLKTSYVNRETRQQIESELLLPIHRLQAK
;
A
#
# COMPACT_ATOMS: atom_id res chain seq x y z
N LEU A 1 5.94 -24.81 4.71
CA LEU A 1 6.05 -24.45 6.13
C LEU A 1 6.53 -25.68 6.89
N PRO A 2 7.83 -25.84 7.18
CA PRO A 2 8.26 -26.98 7.96
C PRO A 2 7.98 -26.71 9.45
N GLU A 3 7.11 -27.53 10.01
CA GLU A 3 6.99 -27.94 11.42
C GLU A 3 7.09 -26.83 12.48
N ALA A 4 6.03 -26.03 12.59
CA ALA A 4 5.75 -25.18 13.75
C ALA A 4 5.03 -25.96 14.87
N ALA A 5 5.27 -27.27 15.00
CA ALA A 5 4.75 -28.04 16.11
C ALA A 5 5.76 -27.96 17.28
N ASN A 6 5.49 -27.04 18.22
CA ASN A 6 6.06 -26.97 19.58
C ASN A 6 7.25 -26.01 19.84
N ALA A 7 7.30 -24.82 19.21
CA ALA A 7 8.21 -23.76 19.67
C ALA A 7 7.54 -22.88 20.75
N THR A 8 8.17 -22.68 21.91
CA THR A 8 7.67 -21.78 22.96
C THR A 8 7.78 -20.30 22.50
N GLY A 9 7.02 -19.40 23.12
CA GLY A 9 7.07 -17.96 22.79
C GLY A 9 8.47 -17.35 22.94
N GLU A 10 9.29 -17.85 23.87
CA GLU A 10 10.69 -17.43 24.04
C GLU A 10 11.60 -17.91 22.90
N GLN A 11 11.39 -19.14 22.43
CA GLN A 11 12.13 -19.68 21.28
C GLN A 11 11.78 -18.92 19.99
N PHE A 12 10.51 -18.56 19.81
CA PHE A 12 10.09 -17.70 18.70
C PHE A 12 10.76 -16.32 18.79
N LYS A 13 10.78 -15.70 19.98
CA LYS A 13 11.42 -14.39 20.20
C LYS A 13 12.91 -14.43 19.89
N GLN A 14 13.62 -15.47 20.34
CA GLN A 14 15.05 -15.63 20.02
C GLN A 14 15.28 -15.81 18.52
N ARG A 15 14.49 -16.66 17.84
CA ARG A 15 14.59 -16.83 16.38
C ARG A 15 14.28 -15.55 15.62
N TRP A 16 13.28 -14.78 16.07
CA TRP A 16 12.99 -13.49 15.47
C TRP A 16 14.14 -12.50 15.64
N GLN A 17 14.81 -12.50 16.81
CA GLN A 17 15.97 -11.64 17.04
C GLN A 17 17.20 -12.05 16.21
N THR A 18 17.39 -13.34 15.91
CA THR A 18 18.56 -13.82 15.17
C THR A 18 18.35 -13.92 13.66
N GLN A 19 17.13 -14.20 13.20
CA GLN A 19 16.83 -14.51 11.79
C GLN A 19 15.65 -13.71 11.22
N GLY A 20 14.89 -12.99 12.05
CA GLY A 20 13.69 -12.27 11.60
C GLY A 20 13.98 -11.14 10.62
N LYS A 21 15.17 -10.52 10.73
CA LYS A 21 15.60 -9.46 9.82
C LYS A 21 15.81 -10.01 8.40
N ASP A 22 16.58 -11.08 8.26
CA ASP A 22 16.88 -11.70 6.96
C ASP A 22 15.59 -12.18 6.29
N TRP A 23 14.72 -12.85 7.04
CA TRP A 23 13.39 -13.25 6.56
C TRP A 23 12.54 -12.07 6.09
N ALA A 24 12.54 -10.96 6.83
CA ALA A 24 11.79 -9.77 6.46
C ALA A 24 12.34 -9.10 5.18
N GLU A 25 13.65 -9.13 4.97
CA GLU A 25 14.31 -8.63 3.77
C GLU A 25 13.99 -9.51 2.55
N GLU A 26 14.03 -10.84 2.69
CA GLU A 26 13.62 -11.78 1.65
C GLU A 26 12.14 -11.59 1.27
N LEU A 27 11.26 -11.50 2.27
CA LEU A 27 9.84 -11.24 2.03
C LEU A 27 9.64 -9.91 1.31
N ARG A 28 10.34 -8.85 1.72
CA ARG A 28 10.28 -7.53 1.08
C ARG A 28 10.73 -7.61 -0.38
N ALA A 29 11.76 -8.38 -0.70
CA ALA A 29 12.21 -8.57 -2.08
C ALA A 29 11.12 -9.23 -2.95
N VAL A 30 10.49 -10.30 -2.46
CA VAL A 30 9.38 -10.99 -3.14
C VAL A 30 8.17 -10.07 -3.31
N MET A 31 7.85 -9.25 -2.31
CA MET A 31 6.77 -8.27 -2.36
C MET A 31 7.04 -7.15 -3.39
N ILE A 32 8.27 -6.67 -3.47
CA ILE A 32 8.67 -5.70 -4.48
C ILE A 32 8.50 -6.31 -5.88
N ASP A 33 9.05 -7.50 -6.11
CA ASP A 33 9.09 -8.12 -7.44
C ASP A 33 7.69 -8.48 -7.96
N HIS A 34 6.86 -9.11 -7.13
CA HIS A 34 5.57 -9.66 -7.58
C HIS A 34 4.36 -8.79 -7.27
N ARG A 35 4.49 -7.81 -6.37
CA ARG A 35 3.37 -6.97 -5.91
C ARG A 35 3.65 -5.48 -6.05
N ASN A 36 4.88 -5.07 -6.37
CA ASN A 36 5.29 -3.66 -6.44
C ASN A 36 4.99 -2.91 -5.13
N ILE A 37 5.14 -3.59 -3.99
CA ILE A 37 4.92 -3.03 -2.65
C ILE A 37 6.15 -3.26 -1.78
N GLY A 38 6.34 -2.37 -0.80
CA GLY A 38 7.50 -2.46 0.10
C GLY A 38 8.75 -1.82 -0.47
N HIS A 39 8.68 -0.90 -1.43
CA HIS A 39 9.83 -0.11 -1.87
C HIS A 39 10.28 0.88 -0.79
N ASN A 40 11.56 1.24 -0.81
CA ASN A 40 12.07 2.36 -0.02
C ASN A 40 12.11 3.59 -0.93
N TRP A 41 11.02 4.36 -0.95
CA TRP A 41 10.86 5.50 -1.86
C TRP A 41 11.69 6.72 -1.48
N GLN A 42 12.30 6.75 -0.28
CA GLN A 42 13.15 7.85 0.20
C GLN A 42 12.47 9.23 0.13
N PHE A 43 11.15 9.28 0.39
CA PHE A 43 10.41 10.53 0.37
C PHE A 43 10.83 11.47 1.51
N SER A 44 10.97 12.76 1.18
CA SER A 44 11.11 13.83 2.18
C SER A 44 9.84 13.95 3.03
N ALA A 45 9.93 14.65 4.17
CA ALA A 45 8.78 14.90 5.02
C ALA A 45 7.67 15.65 4.25
N GLU A 46 8.05 16.62 3.43
CA GLU A 46 7.14 17.41 2.59
C GLU A 46 6.46 16.53 1.52
N GLN A 47 7.21 15.64 0.87
CA GLN A 47 6.66 14.70 -0.11
C GLN A 47 5.67 13.73 0.52
N GLN A 48 5.99 13.20 1.71
CA GLN A 48 5.07 12.35 2.45
C GLN A 48 3.79 13.10 2.84
N ASP A 49 3.91 14.38 3.20
CA ASP A 49 2.75 15.20 3.54
C ASP A 49 1.85 15.45 2.34
N LEU A 50 2.44 15.79 1.19
CA LEU A 50 1.72 15.95 -0.06
C LEU A 50 0.95 14.67 -0.45
N LEU A 51 1.57 13.50 -0.29
CA LEU A 51 0.92 12.21 -0.54
C LEU A 51 -0.25 11.94 0.43
N ARG A 52 -0.10 12.31 1.71
CA ARG A 52 -1.20 12.22 2.69
C ARG A 52 -2.35 13.14 2.33
N GLN A 53 -2.07 14.38 1.95
CA GLN A 53 -3.07 15.36 1.52
C GLN A 53 -3.82 14.86 0.28
N TYR A 54 -3.09 14.39 -0.74
CA TYR A 54 -3.66 13.77 -1.93
C TYR A 54 -4.57 12.59 -1.59
N ASN A 55 -4.12 11.67 -0.73
CA ASN A 55 -4.92 10.52 -0.31
C ASN A 55 -6.20 10.95 0.43
N THR A 56 -6.08 11.90 1.36
CA THR A 56 -7.18 12.43 2.16
C THR A 56 -8.25 13.09 1.29
N ALA A 57 -7.82 13.95 0.37
CA ALA A 57 -8.71 14.64 -0.56
C ALA A 57 -9.47 13.65 -1.45
N ASN A 58 -8.78 12.63 -1.99
CA ASN A 58 -9.42 11.61 -2.82
C ASN A 58 -10.35 10.70 -2.03
N HIS A 59 -10.01 10.35 -0.78
CA HIS A 59 -10.91 9.61 0.07
C HIS A 59 -12.21 10.40 0.31
N LEU A 60 -12.09 11.69 0.65
CA LEU A 60 -13.23 12.57 0.81
C LEU A 60 -14.08 12.64 -0.45
N LEU A 61 -13.46 12.80 -1.63
CA LEU A 61 -14.14 12.82 -2.92
C LEU A 61 -14.97 11.54 -3.14
N VAL A 62 -14.39 10.36 -2.87
CA VAL A 62 -15.11 9.08 -2.98
C VAL A 62 -16.30 9.02 -2.01
N GLN A 63 -16.14 9.48 -0.78
CA GLN A 63 -17.24 9.52 0.19
C GLN A 63 -18.37 10.46 -0.28
N CYS A 64 -18.01 11.64 -0.80
CA CYS A 64 -18.97 12.59 -1.36
C CYS A 64 -19.71 11.98 -2.56
N LEU A 65 -19.01 11.31 -3.48
CA LEU A 65 -19.64 10.64 -4.62
C LEU A 65 -20.59 9.52 -4.18
N LYS A 66 -20.31 8.81 -3.09
CA LYS A 66 -21.22 7.76 -2.57
C LYS A 66 -22.55 8.32 -2.07
N THR A 67 -22.55 9.53 -1.51
CA THR A 67 -23.74 10.12 -0.86
C THR A 67 -24.47 11.16 -1.72
N SER A 68 -23.80 11.72 -2.73
CA SER A 68 -24.37 12.73 -3.62
C SER A 68 -25.09 12.14 -4.83
N TYR A 69 -26.19 12.79 -5.21
CA TYR A 69 -26.83 12.56 -6.51
C TYR A 69 -26.10 13.36 -7.59
N VAL A 70 -25.25 12.68 -8.34
CA VAL A 70 -24.56 13.20 -9.52
C VAL A 70 -24.98 12.34 -10.71
N ASN A 71 -25.20 12.98 -11.86
CA ASN A 71 -25.54 12.24 -13.07
C ASN A 71 -24.39 11.28 -13.44
N ARG A 72 -24.71 10.24 -14.22
CA ARG A 72 -23.77 9.17 -14.57
C ARG A 72 -22.53 9.68 -15.30
N GLU A 73 -22.69 10.62 -16.22
CA GLU A 73 -21.59 11.16 -17.03
C GLU A 73 -20.59 11.92 -16.15
N THR A 74 -21.07 12.84 -15.32
CA THR A 74 -20.26 13.59 -14.37
C THR A 74 -19.54 12.67 -13.38
N ARG A 75 -20.23 11.63 -12.88
CA ARG A 75 -19.60 10.64 -12.00
C ARG A 75 -18.45 9.90 -12.70
N GLN A 76 -18.67 9.42 -13.92
CA GLN A 76 -17.64 8.71 -14.69
C GLN A 76 -16.44 9.61 -14.99
N GLN A 77 -16.68 10.88 -15.32
CA GLN A 77 -15.62 11.84 -15.55
C GLN A 77 -14.76 12.03 -14.28
N ILE A 78 -15.40 12.28 -13.13
CA ILE A 78 -14.71 12.43 -11.84
C ILE A 78 -13.89 11.18 -11.50
N GLU A 79 -14.46 9.99 -11.66
CA GLU A 79 -13.76 8.72 -11.40
C GLU A 79 -12.57 8.49 -12.35
N SER A 80 -12.65 8.96 -13.61
CA SER A 80 -11.60 8.76 -14.61
C SER A 80 -10.48 9.81 -14.59
N GLU A 81 -10.75 11.01 -14.09
CA GLU A 81 -9.81 12.14 -14.12
C GLU A 81 -9.15 12.39 -12.76
N LEU A 82 -9.93 12.32 -11.67
CA LEU A 82 -9.47 12.72 -10.33
C LEU A 82 -9.00 11.53 -9.49
N LEU A 83 -9.61 10.36 -9.67
CA LEU A 83 -9.12 9.13 -9.05
C LEU A 83 -8.11 8.52 -10.02
N LEU A 84 -6.81 8.75 -9.77
CA LEU A 84 -5.71 8.26 -10.63
C LEU A 84 -6.03 6.87 -11.17
N PRO A 85 -6.31 6.74 -12.47
CA PRO A 85 -6.62 5.44 -13.03
C PRO A 85 -5.38 4.57 -12.95
N ILE A 86 -5.53 3.33 -12.48
CA ILE A 86 -4.44 2.35 -12.39
C ILE A 86 -3.73 2.20 -13.75
N HIS A 87 -4.45 2.37 -14.87
CA HIS A 87 -3.87 2.32 -16.22
C HIS A 87 -2.81 3.42 -16.48
N ARG A 88 -2.86 4.56 -15.78
CA ARG A 88 -1.84 5.63 -15.90
C ARG A 88 -0.55 5.29 -15.15
N LEU A 89 -0.60 4.37 -14.20
CA LEU A 89 0.56 3.88 -13.45
C LEU A 89 1.22 2.65 -14.11
N GLN A 90 0.62 2.10 -15.17
CA GLN A 90 1.15 0.99 -15.98
C GLN A 90 1.98 1.47 -17.18
N ALA A 91 2.23 2.77 -17.32
CA ALA A 91 3.18 3.30 -18.28
C ALA A 91 4.59 2.85 -17.88
N LYS A 92 5.03 1.72 -18.47
CA LYS A 92 6.44 1.40 -18.65
C LYS A 92 7.04 2.29 -19.73
#